data_AF-A0A535DXN2-F1
#
_entry.id   AF-A0A535DXN2-F1
#
_cell.length_a   1.000
_cell.length_b   1.000
_cell.length_c   1.000
_cell.angle_alpha   90.00
_cell.angle_beta   90.00
_cell.angle_gamma   90.00
#
_symmetry.space_group_name_H-M   'P 1'
#
loop_
_entity.id
_entity.type
_entity.pdbx_description
1 polymer ?
#
loop_
_entity_poly.entity_id
_entity_poly.type
_entity_poly.pdbx_seq_one_letter_code
_entity_poly.pdbx_strand_id
1 'polypeptide(L)'
;MAPSGRTSTTAALGPIEALAITRQSADGLPAGGWHPEQRLSVEEAIAAYTITPAYASHEEQRKGSITVGKLADLVVLSRDILRASASDIRATEVDRTILGGRVIYATG
;
A
#
# COMPACT_ATOMS: atom_id res chain seq x y z
N MET A 1 -24.92 -22.36 5.33
CA MET A 1 -24.19 -21.34 6.11
C MET A 1 -23.07 -20.82 5.23
N ALA A 2 -23.28 -19.68 4.55
CA ALA A 2 -22.31 -19.11 3.61
C ALA A 2 -21.09 -18.57 4.37
N PRO A 3 -19.86 -18.66 3.82
CA PRO A 3 -18.71 -18.03 4.46
C PRO A 3 -18.87 -16.51 4.32
N SER A 4 -19.05 -15.85 5.45
CA SER A 4 -19.01 -14.39 5.61
C SER A 4 -17.71 -13.86 4.98
N GLY A 5 -17.85 -12.99 3.99
CA GLY A 5 -16.74 -12.41 3.24
C GLY A 5 -15.75 -11.70 4.18
N ARG A 6 -14.53 -12.20 4.21
CA ARG A 6 -13.41 -11.56 4.92
C ARG A 6 -12.89 -10.43 4.04
N THR A 7 -13.19 -9.20 4.41
CA THR A 7 -12.56 -8.01 3.80
C THR A 7 -11.14 -7.89 4.33
N SER A 8 -10.18 -8.51 3.64
CA SER A 8 -8.74 -8.28 3.82
C SER A 8 -8.36 -6.95 3.17
N THR A 9 -7.80 -6.03 3.95
CA THR A 9 -7.12 -4.85 3.42
C THR A 9 -5.64 -5.20 3.27
N THR A 10 -5.31 -6.00 2.26
CA THR A 10 -3.92 -6.11 1.81
C THR A 10 -3.71 -4.96 0.84
N ALA A 11 -3.09 -3.86 1.29
CA ALA A 11 -2.49 -2.92 0.35
C ALA A 11 -1.30 -3.65 -0.29
N ALA A 12 -1.54 -4.31 -1.41
CA ALA A 12 -0.45 -4.72 -2.29
C ALA A 12 0.11 -3.40 -2.85
N LEU A 13 1.26 -2.96 -2.31
CA LEU A 13 1.97 -1.74 -2.66
C LEU A 13 2.61 -1.88 -4.06
N GLY A 14 1.75 -2.02 -5.05
CA GLY A 14 2.10 -2.20 -6.47
C GLY A 14 1.94 -0.90 -7.28
N PRO A 15 1.80 -1.00 -8.61
CA PRO A 15 1.84 0.14 -9.54
C PRO A 15 0.80 1.26 -9.29
N ILE A 16 -0.24 1.00 -8.51
CA ILE A 16 -1.27 1.99 -8.15
C ILE A 16 -0.69 3.11 -7.27
N GLU A 17 0.30 2.83 -6.42
CA GLU A 17 0.88 3.83 -5.52
C GLU A 17 1.82 4.78 -6.23
N ALA A 18 2.62 4.27 -7.17
CA ALA A 18 3.44 5.12 -8.00
C ALA A 18 2.60 6.09 -8.83
N LEU A 19 1.38 5.71 -9.24
CA LEU A 19 0.46 6.63 -9.91
C LEU A 19 -0.02 7.74 -8.95
N ALA A 20 -0.31 7.43 -7.68
CA ALA A 20 -0.72 8.46 -6.71
C ALA A 20 0.39 9.50 -6.46
N ILE A 21 1.65 9.06 -6.44
CA ILE A 21 2.82 9.91 -6.17
C ILE A 21 3.28 10.68 -7.42
N THR A 22 3.30 10.02 -8.58
CA THR A 22 3.83 10.61 -9.82
C THR A 22 2.77 11.30 -10.65
N ARG A 23 1.53 10.81 -10.55
CA ARG A 23 0.42 11.11 -11.45
C ARG A 23 0.73 10.80 -12.91
N GLN A 24 1.56 9.79 -13.16
CA GLN A 24 1.96 9.36 -14.50
C GLN A 24 1.59 7.90 -14.74
N SER A 25 1.29 7.55 -15.99
CA SER A 25 1.12 6.16 -16.43
C SER A 25 2.38 5.34 -16.20
N ALA A 26 2.27 4.02 -16.38
CA ALA A 26 3.42 3.12 -16.35
C ALA A 26 4.53 3.56 -17.32
N ASP A 27 4.17 4.12 -18.48
CA ASP A 27 5.09 4.64 -19.49
C ASP A 27 5.64 6.04 -19.15
N GLY A 28 5.33 6.59 -17.97
CA GLY A 28 5.79 7.92 -17.54
C GLY A 28 5.04 9.09 -18.18
N LEU A 29 3.88 8.85 -18.79
CA LEU A 29 3.10 9.87 -19.50
C LEU A 29 1.92 10.38 -18.67
N PRO A 30 1.50 11.65 -18.85
CA PRO A 30 2.21 12.71 -19.56
C PRO A 30 3.48 13.12 -18.80
N ALA A 31 4.41 13.76 -19.50
CA ALA A 31 5.55 14.38 -18.85
C ALA A 31 5.05 15.38 -17.80
N GLY A 32 5.54 15.26 -16.57
CA GLY A 32 5.08 16.10 -15.46
C GLY A 32 3.77 15.65 -14.80
N GLY A 33 3.11 14.59 -15.26
CA GLY A 33 1.93 13.97 -14.63
C GLY A 33 0.61 14.72 -14.78
N TRP A 34 -0.51 14.02 -14.64
CA TRP A 34 -1.85 14.60 -14.64
C TRP A 34 -2.17 15.26 -13.29
N HIS A 35 -2.53 16.55 -13.30
CA HIS A 35 -2.80 17.30 -12.07
C HIS A 35 -1.64 17.16 -11.06
N PRO A 36 -0.43 17.63 -11.41
CA PRO A 36 0.75 17.50 -10.56
C PRO A 36 0.56 18.13 -9.17
N GLU A 37 -0.33 19.11 -9.04
CA GLU A 37 -0.76 19.73 -7.79
C GLU A 37 -1.51 18.78 -6.84
N GLN A 38 -2.02 17.65 -7.35
CA GLN A 38 -2.71 16.61 -6.57
C GLN A 38 -1.81 15.40 -6.26
N ARG A 39 -0.49 15.52 -6.46
CA ARG A 39 0.46 14.48 -6.06
C ARG A 39 0.46 14.30 -4.56
N LEU A 40 0.45 13.04 -4.15
CA LEU A 40 0.68 12.67 -2.76
C LEU A 40 2.18 12.46 -2.52
N SER A 41 2.64 12.83 -1.33
CA SER A 41 3.87 12.26 -0.77
C SER A 41 3.74 10.74 -0.60
N VAL A 42 4.88 10.06 -0.43
CA VAL A 42 4.88 8.60 -0.22
C VAL A 42 4.12 8.27 1.07
N GLU A 43 4.31 9.07 2.12
CA GLU A 43 3.65 8.92 3.41
C GLU A 43 2.14 9.11 3.31
N GLU A 44 1.68 10.12 2.57
CA GLU A 44 0.25 10.31 2.31
C GLU A 44 -0.35 9.15 1.51
N ALA A 45 0.39 8.63 0.52
CA ALA A 45 -0.04 7.46 -0.24
C ALA A 45 -0.16 6.23 0.67
N ILE A 46 0.84 5.95 1.51
CA ILE A 46 0.80 4.87 2.50
C ILE A 46 -0.43 5.04 3.42
N ALA A 47 -0.65 6.23 3.97
CA ALA A 47 -1.79 6.49 4.83
C ALA A 47 -3.14 6.29 4.12
N ALA A 48 -3.25 6.75 2.87
CA ALA A 48 -4.44 6.61 2.03
C ALA A 48 -4.82 5.16 1.75
N TYR A 49 -3.85 4.23 1.74
CA TYR A 49 -4.09 2.79 1.56
C TYR A 49 -4.12 1.97 2.86
N THR A 50 -3.80 2.58 4.01
CA THR A 50 -3.70 1.87 5.29
C THR A 50 -4.64 2.44 6.35
N ILE A 51 -4.24 3.50 7.05
CA ILE A 51 -4.96 4.01 8.21
C ILE A 51 -6.22 4.79 7.83
N THR A 52 -6.21 5.54 6.73
CA THR A 52 -7.35 6.35 6.29
C THR A 52 -8.59 5.49 5.98
N PRO A 53 -8.51 4.41 5.18
CA PRO A 53 -9.66 3.55 4.95
C PRO A 53 -10.06 2.75 6.19
N ALA A 54 -9.09 2.38 7.05
CA ALA A 54 -9.41 1.75 8.33
C ALA A 54 -10.22 2.67 9.25
N TYR A 55 -9.86 3.95 9.30
CA TYR A 55 -10.63 4.97 10.02
C TYR A 55 -12.02 5.18 9.39
N ALA A 56 -12.09 5.27 8.06
CA ALA A 56 -13.36 5.41 7.35
C ALA A 56 -14.31 4.22 7.59
N SER A 57 -13.77 3.02 7.81
CA SER A 57 -14.55 1.83 8.17
C SER A 57 -14.72 1.61 9.68
N HIS A 58 -14.25 2.53 10.53
CA HIS A 58 -14.24 2.41 12.00
C HIS A 58 -13.50 1.15 12.51
N GLU A 59 -12.48 0.72 11.76
CA GLU A 59 -11.63 -0.42 12.07
C GLU A 59 -10.20 -0.02 12.45
N GLU A 60 -9.93 1.27 12.66
CA GLU A 60 -8.60 1.79 12.97
C GLU A 60 -8.04 1.23 14.29
N GLN A 61 -8.89 0.84 15.24
CA GLN A 61 -8.44 0.14 16.46
C GLN A 61 -8.03 -1.32 16.21
N ARG A 62 -8.40 -1.88 15.05
CA ARG A 62 -8.18 -3.29 14.69
C ARG A 62 -7.11 -3.46 13.63
N LYS A 63 -6.97 -2.54 12.67
CA LYS A 63 -6.04 -2.62 11.53
C LYS A 63 -5.58 -1.23 11.05
N GLY A 64 -4.79 -1.21 9.99
CA GLY A 64 -4.39 0.02 9.28
C GLY A 64 -3.12 0.70 9.81
N SER A 65 -2.49 0.19 10.87
CA SER A 65 -1.16 0.64 11.29
C SER A 65 -0.39 -0.49 11.98
N ILE A 66 0.94 -0.35 12.01
CA ILE A 66 1.82 -1.25 12.77
C ILE A 66 1.84 -0.78 14.22
N THR A 67 0.98 -1.37 15.05
CA THR A 67 0.85 -1.03 16.47
C THR A 67 0.43 -2.25 17.26
N VAL A 68 0.99 -2.43 18.46
CA VAL A 68 0.67 -3.57 19.34
C VAL A 68 -0.84 -3.61 19.61
N GLY A 69 -1.43 -4.81 19.54
CA GLY A 69 -2.87 -5.05 19.75
C GLY A 69 -3.71 -5.07 18.47
N LYS A 70 -3.16 -4.69 17.31
CA LYS A 70 -3.82 -4.77 16.00
C LYS A 70 -3.56 -6.09 15.28
N LEU A 71 -4.32 -6.36 14.22
CA LEU A 71 -4.08 -7.48 13.32
C LEU A 71 -2.66 -7.41 12.73
N ALA A 72 -1.98 -8.56 12.73
CA ALA A 72 -0.67 -8.71 12.11
C ALA A 72 -0.81 -8.94 10.59
N ASP A 73 -1.43 -7.97 9.92
CA ASP A 73 -1.57 -7.90 8.46
C ASP A 73 -0.47 -6.95 7.94
N LEU A 74 0.55 -7.50 7.30
CA LEU A 74 1.77 -6.78 6.92
C LEU A 74 2.22 -7.17 5.52
N VAL A 75 2.86 -6.22 4.84
CA VAL A 75 3.55 -6.45 3.58
C VAL A 75 5.01 -6.05 3.76
N VAL A 76 5.92 -6.91 3.31
CA VAL A 76 7.36 -6.61 3.23
C VAL A 76 7.68 -6.31 1.77
N LEU A 77 8.38 -5.20 1.53
CA LEU A 77 8.75 -4.75 0.21
C LEU A 77 10.23 -4.98 -0.07
N SER A 78 10.58 -5.17 -1.34
CA SER A 78 11.97 -5.37 -1.78
C SER A 78 12.86 -4.14 -1.63
N ARG A 79 12.30 -2.97 -1.26
CA ARG A 79 13.05 -1.73 -0.98
C ARG A 79 12.31 -0.78 -0.04
N ASP A 80 13.07 0.18 0.50
CA ASP A 80 12.55 1.32 1.25
C ASP A 80 11.92 2.35 0.29
N ILE A 81 10.60 2.33 0.19
CA ILE A 81 9.85 3.24 -0.67
C ILE A 81 9.85 4.71 -0.17
N LEU A 82 10.16 4.95 1.10
CA LEU A 82 10.23 6.32 1.66
C LEU A 82 11.45 7.10 1.13
N ARG A 83 12.44 6.38 0.59
CA ARG A 83 13.67 6.95 0.02
C ARG A 83 13.85 6.66 -1.46
N ALA A 84 12.88 5.96 -2.07
CA ALA A 84 12.95 5.51 -3.45
C ALA A 84 12.54 6.62 -4.42
N SER A 85 13.12 6.61 -5.62
CA SER A 85 12.62 7.46 -6.70
C SER A 85 11.25 6.97 -7.19
N ALA A 86 10.52 7.83 -7.88
CA ALA A 86 9.26 7.47 -8.54
C ALA A 86 9.33 6.19 -9.41
N SER A 87 10.42 6.02 -10.17
CA SER A 87 10.66 4.83 -10.98
C SER A 87 10.96 3.60 -10.13
N ASP A 88 11.72 3.78 -9.05
CA ASP A 88 12.05 2.68 -8.13
C ASP A 88 10.81 2.24 -7.35
N ILE A 89 9.91 3.16 -6.98
CA ILE A 89 8.63 2.79 -6.36
C ILE A 89 7.82 1.90 -7.31
N ARG A 90 7.73 2.24 -8.60
CA ARG A 90 7.03 1.38 -9.60
C ARG A 90 7.61 -0.02 -9.70
N ALA A 91 8.94 -0.13 -9.65
CA ALA A 91 9.62 -1.40 -9.75
C ALA A 91 9.63 -2.18 -8.42
N THR A 92 9.02 -1.65 -7.35
CA THR A 92 9.00 -2.30 -6.04
C THR A 92 8.17 -3.56 -6.11
N GLU A 93 8.69 -4.61 -5.50
CA GLU A 93 8.03 -5.90 -5.43
C GLU A 93 7.64 -6.19 -3.98
N VAL A 94 6.58 -6.96 -3.82
CA VAL A 94 6.22 -7.52 -2.51
C VAL A 94 7.10 -8.73 -2.27
N ASP A 95 7.92 -8.73 -1.23
CA ASP A 95 8.74 -9.87 -0.82
C ASP A 95 7.92 -10.85 0.01
N ARG A 96 7.06 -10.36 0.89
CA ARG A 96 6.23 -11.19 1.78
C ARG A 96 4.88 -10.53 2.00
N THR A 97 3.84 -11.36 2.07
CA THR A 97 2.53 -10.95 2.59
C THR A 97 2.22 -11.78 3.82
N ILE A 98 1.98 -11.11 4.94
CA ILE A 98 1.63 -11.69 6.23
C ILE A 98 0.19 -11.30 6.52
N LEU A 99 -0.67 -12.29 6.78
CA LEU A 99 -2.07 -12.08 7.12
C LEU A 99 -2.38 -12.79 8.44
N GLY A 100 -2.87 -12.05 9.43
CA GLY A 100 -3.15 -12.56 10.78
C GLY A 100 -1.92 -13.21 11.43
N GLY A 101 -0.71 -12.71 11.13
CA GLY A 101 0.55 -13.25 11.64
C GLY A 101 1.07 -14.49 10.91
N ARG A 102 0.43 -14.91 9.80
CA ARG A 102 0.90 -16.03 8.96
C ARG A 102 1.39 -15.52 7.62
N VAL A 103 2.56 -15.98 7.19
CA VAL A 103 3.05 -15.73 5.83
C VAL A 103 2.16 -16.48 4.85
N ILE A 104 1.44 -15.75 3.99
CA ILE A 104 0.56 -16.31 2.95
C ILE A 104 1.17 -16.20 1.55
N TYR A 105 2.16 -15.33 1.40
CA TYR A 105 2.92 -15.17 0.17
C TYR A 105 4.38 -14.85 0.52
N ALA A 106 5.29 -15.42 -0.26
CA ALA A 106 6.71 -15.17 -0.17
C ALA A 106 7.36 -15.30 -1.54
N THR A 107 8.11 -14.28 -1.94
CA THR A 107 8.92 -14.31 -3.15
C THR A 107 10.13 -15.22 -2.96
N GLY A 108 10.34 -16.08 -3.95
CA GLY A 108 11.39 -17.07 -4.09
C GLY A 108 11.33 -17.64 -5.50
#